data_AF-A0A2X1MVE1-F1
#
_entry.id   AF-A0A2X1MVE1-F1
#
_cell.length_a   1.000
_cell.length_b   1.000
_cell.length_c   1.000
_cell.angle_alpha   90.00
_cell.angle_beta   90.00
_cell.angle_gamma   90.00
#
_symmetry.space_group_name_H-M   'P 1'
#
loop_
_entity.id
_entity.type
_entity.pdbx_description
1 polymer ?
#
loop_
_entity_poly.entity_id
_entity_poly.type
_entity_poly.pdbx_seq_one_letter_code
_entity_poly.pdbx_strand_id
1 'polypeptide(L)' 'MVLGREAAMTYARYGATVILLGRNEEKLRQVASHINEETGRQPQWFILDLLTCTSENCQQLAQRIAVNYPRLDGCFA' A
#
# COMPACT_ATOMS: atom_id res chain seq x y z
N MET A 1 7.64 -10.71 2.84
CA MET A 1 6.18 -10.68 3.04
C MET A 1 5.53 -11.06 1.73
N VAL A 2 5.15 -12.33 1.59
CA VAL A 2 4.54 -12.86 0.36
C VAL A 2 3.02 -12.69 0.39
N LEU A 3 2.39 -12.77 1.57
CA LEU A 3 0.93 -12.60 1.70
C LEU A 3 0.45 -11.19 1.31
N GLY A 4 1.13 -10.13 1.74
CA GLY A 4 0.71 -8.75 1.41
C GLY A 4 0.75 -8.45 -0.09
N ARG A 5 1.71 -9.04 -0.82
CA ARG A 5 1.83 -8.90 -2.28
C ARG A 5 0.67 -9.58 -3.00
N GLU A 6 0.38 -10.83 -2.66
CA GLU A 6 -0.70 -11.59 -3.31
C GLU A 6 -2.08 -11.02 -3.01
N ALA A 7 -2.31 -10.56 -1.77
CA ALA A 7 -3.54 -9.86 -1.41
C ALA A 7 -3.70 -8.58 -2.23
N ALA A 8 -2.66 -7.75 -2.30
CA ALA A 8 -2.66 -6.53 -3.09
C ALA A 8 -2.92 -6.78 -4.58
N MET A 9 -2.29 -7.80 -5.16
CA MET A 9 -2.53 -8.18 -6.55
C MET A 9 -3.96 -8.65 -6.77
N THR A 10 -4.50 -9.45 -5.86
CA THR A 10 -5.87 -9.95 -5.94
C THR A 10 -6.87 -8.79 -5.90
N TYR A 11 -6.74 -7.89 -4.92
CA TYR A 11 -7.61 -6.70 -4.82
C TYR A 11 -7.51 -5.80 -6.06
N ALA A 12 -6.31 -5.59 -6.59
CA ALA A 12 -6.12 -4.79 -7.81
C ALA A 12 -6.81 -5.44 -9.02
N ARG A 13 -6.78 -6.78 -9.14
CA ARG A 13 -7.50 -7.52 -10.18
C ARG A 13 -9.02 -7.43 -10.04
N TYR A 14 -9.53 -7.35 -8.82
CA TYR A 14 -10.95 -7.06 -8.55
C TYR A 14 -11.34 -5.59 -8.77
N GLY A 15 -10.38 -4.73 -9.13
CA GLY A 15 -10.63 -3.32 -9.42
C GLY A 15 -10.62 -2.40 -8.21
N ALA A 16 -10.20 -2.90 -7.05
CA ALA A 16 -9.99 -2.07 -5.87
C ALA A 16 -8.74 -1.18 -6.05
N THR A 17 -8.80 0.02 -5.50
CA THR A 17 -7.61 0.87 -5.38
C THR A 17 -6.76 0.37 -4.21
N VAL A 18 -5.62 -0.22 -4.54
CA VAL A 18 -4.72 -0.81 -3.54
C VAL A 18 -3.60 0.16 -3.22
N ILE A 19 -3.34 0.32 -1.92
CA ILE A 19 -2.22 1.10 -1.41
C ILE A 19 -1.25 0.14 -0.75
N LEU A 20 0.02 0.19 -1.17
CA LEU A 20 1.06 -0.66 -0.62
C LEU A 20 1.76 0.07 0.53
N LEU A 21 1.85 -0.56 1.69
CA LEU A 21 2.60 -0.06 2.82
C LEU A 21 3.79 -0.96 3.12
N GLY A 22 4.97 -0.40 3.38
CA GLY A 22 6.08 -1.19 3.88
C GLY A 22 7.32 -0.38 4.14
N ARG A 23 8.34 -1.00 4.75
CA ARG A 23 9.60 -0.32 5.08
C ARG A 23 10.59 -0.20 3.92
N ASN A 24 10.38 -0.94 2.82
CA ASN A 24 11.37 -1.08 1.76
C ASN A 24 10.81 -0.65 0.41
N GLU A 25 11.21 0.54 -0.06
CA GLU A 25 10.74 1.12 -1.32
C GLU A 25 10.94 0.17 -2.51
N GLU A 26 12.12 -0.44 -2.60
CA GLU A 26 12.49 -1.28 -3.73
C GLU A 26 11.55 -2.48 -3.89
N LYS A 27 11.14 -3.09 -2.78
CA LYS A 27 10.17 -4.19 -2.78
C LYS A 27 8.78 -3.70 -3.14
N LEU A 28 8.37 -2.55 -2.64
CA LEU A 28 7.07 -1.94 -2.96
C LEU A 28 7.00 -1.60 -4.45
N ARG A 29 8.07 -1.03 -5.02
CA ARG A 29 8.20 -0.71 -6.43
C ARG A 29 8.11 -1.95 -7.31
N GLN A 30 8.77 -3.04 -6.93
CA GLN A 30 8.64 -4.32 -7.64
C GLN A 30 7.19 -4.83 -7.66
N VAL A 31 6.49 -4.77 -6.52
CA VAL A 31 5.08 -5.17 -6.43
C VAL A 31 4.18 -4.24 -7.25
N ALA A 32 4.42 -2.93 -7.19
CA ALA A 32 3.67 -1.94 -7.96
C ALA A 32 3.87 -2.12 -9.47
N SER A 33 5.08 -2.42 -9.92
CA SER A 33 5.37 -2.75 -11.33
C SER A 33 4.59 -3.99 -11.76
N HIS A 34 4.66 -5.07 -10.96
CA HIS A 34 3.89 -6.29 -11.23
C HIS A 34 2.39 -6.04 -11.32
N ILE A 35 1.82 -5.26 -10.39
CA ILE A 35 0.39 -4.92 -10.41
C ILE A 35 0.07 -4.09 -11.66
N ASN A 36 0.93 -3.15 -12.03
CA ASN A 36 0.74 -2.32 -13.21
C ASN A 36 0.78 -3.13 -14.51
N GLU A 37 1.68 -4.11 -14.61
CA GLU A 37 1.76 -5.03 -15.76
C GLU A 37 0.52 -5.93 -15.85
N GLU A 38 0.01 -6.43 -14.72
CA GLU A 38 -1.15 -7.33 -14.67
C GLU A 38 -2.50 -6.62 -14.83
N THR A 39 -2.63 -5.40 -14.30
CA THR A 39 -3.93 -4.69 -14.17
C THR A 39 -3.99 -3.37 -14.94
N GLY A 40 -2.86 -2.87 -15.44
CA GLY A 40 -2.76 -1.55 -16.07
C GLY A 40 -2.94 -0.37 -15.10
N ARG A 41 -2.95 -0.62 -13.80
CA ARG A 41 -3.10 0.40 -12.76
C ARG A 41 -1.83 0.45 -11.91
N GLN A 42 -1.31 1.66 -11.74
CA GLN A 42 -0.17 1.89 -10.85
C GLN A 42 -0.66 2.15 -9.43
N PRO A 43 -0.47 1.22 -8.48
CA PRO A 43 -0.85 1.44 -7.09
C PRO A 43 0.08 2.48 -6.44
N GLN A 44 -0.45 3.27 -5.52
CA GLN A 44 0.41 4.10 -4.66
C GLN A 44 1.07 3.25 -3.59
N TRP A 45 2.31 3.57 -3.24
CA TRP A 45 3.00 2.97 -2.11
C TRP A 45 3.49 4.03 -1.14
N PHE A 46 3.50 3.69 0.14
CA PHE A 46 4.04 4.52 1.19
C PHE A 46 5.07 3.74 1.98
N ILE A 47 6.18 4.42 2.25
CA ILE A 47 7.23 3.87 3.11
C ILE A 47 6.86 4.22 4.55
N LEU A 48 6.51 3.21 5.33
CA LEU A 48 6.37 3.35 6.77
C LEU A 48 6.97 2.13 7.45
N ASP A 49 7.86 2.39 8.38
CA ASP A 49 8.39 1.35 9.25
C ASP A 49 7.54 1.31 10.52
N LEU A 50 6.71 0.28 10.65
CA LEU A 50 5.81 0.10 11.80
C LEU A 50 6.58 -0.18 13.11
N LEU A 51 7.83 -0.64 13.03
CA LEU A 51 8.67 -0.96 14.19
C LEU A 51 9.26 0.29 14.83
N THR A 52 9.56 1.31 14.03
CA THR A 52 10.05 2.63 14.45
C THR A 52 8.97 3.71 14.39
N CYS A 53 7.74 3.35 14.00
CA CYS A 53 6.61 4.28 13.96
C CYS A 53 6.29 4.76 15.37
N THR A 54 6.62 6.02 15.67
CA THR A 54 5.97 6.76 16.76
C THR A 54 4.51 7.00 16.40
N SER A 55 3.65 7.12 17.41
CA SER A 55 2.21 7.38 17.21
C SER A 55 1.94 8.56 16.28
N GLU A 56 2.80 9.58 16.30
CA GLU A 56 2.74 10.74 15.41
C GLU A 56 2.98 10.38 13.93
N ASN A 57 3.94 9.51 13.61
CA ASN A 57 4.18 9.04 12.24
C ASN A 57 2.97 8.27 11.69
N CYS A 58 2.36 7.45 12.54
CA CYS A 58 1.19 6.66 12.16
C CYS A 58 -0.03 7.59 11.95
N GLN A 59 -0.18 8.66 12.75
CA GLN A 59 -1.20 9.70 12.53
C GLN A 59 -0.93 10.54 11.28
N GLN A 60 0.31 10.96 11.03
CA GLN A 60 0.71 11.68 9.81
C GLN A 60 0.42 10.86 8.55
N LEU A 61 0.72 9.56 8.58
CA LEU A 61 0.38 8.66 7.49
C LEU A 61 -1.13 8.55 7.31
N ALA A 62 -1.89 8.34 8.39
CA ALA A 62 -3.35 8.26 8.33
C ALA A 62 -3.97 9.55 7.77
N GLN A 63 -3.44 10.73 8.15
CA GLN A 63 -3.86 12.02 7.60
C GLN A 63 -3.54 12.14 6.11
N ARG A 64 -2.32 11.77 5.68
CA ARG A 64 -1.94 11.77 4.26
C ARG A 64 -2.84 10.86 3.43
N ILE A 65 -3.14 9.68 3.96
CA ILE A 65 -4.06 8.76 3.29
C ILE A 65 -5.47 9.33 3.27
N ALA A 66 -5.96 9.91 4.38
CA ALA A 66 -7.30 10.50 4.46
C ALA A 66 -7.49 11.71 3.51
N VAL A 67 -6.42 12.48 3.25
CA VAL A 67 -6.43 13.59 2.29
C VAL A 67 -6.54 13.08 0.84
N ASN A 68 -5.81 12.00 0.51
CA ASN A 68 -5.78 11.46 -0.84
C ASN A 68 -6.90 10.44 -1.13
N TYR A 69 -7.41 9.78 -0.10
CA TYR A 69 -8.38 8.69 -0.18
C TYR A 69 -9.43 8.83 0.93
N PRO A 70 -10.69 9.15 0.60
CA PRO A 70 -11.73 9.40 1.60
C PRO A 70 -12.20 8.14 2.34
N ARG A 71 -11.82 6.93 1.88
CA ARG A 71 -12.12 5.66 2.54
C ARG A 71 -10.96 4.68 2.37
N LEU A 72 -10.60 4.02 3.48
CA LEU A 72 -9.70 2.87 3.49
C LEU A 72 -10.55 1.63 3.77
N ASP A 73 -10.84 0.85 2.73
CA ASP A 73 -11.72 -0.34 2.85
C ASP A 73 -11.05 -1.53 3.57
N GLY A 74 -9.73 -1.47 3.80
CA GLY A 74 -9.02 -2.49 4.58
C GLY A 74 -7.57 -2.12 4.87
N CYS A 75 -7.09 -2.54 6.04
CA CYS A 75 -5.67 -2.49 6.40
C CYS A 75 -5.21 -3.92 6.69
N PHE A 76 -4.21 -4.41 5.94
CA PHE A 76 -3.58 -5.70 6.15
C PHE A 76 -2.17 -5.44 6.69
N ALA A 77 -1.93 -5.82 7.94
CA ALA A 77 -0.63 -5.73 8.62
C ALA A 77 0.10 -7.09 8.58
#